data_AF-A0AAF5D9K8-F1
#
_entry.id   AF-A0AAF5D9K8-F1
#
_cell.length_a   1.000
_cell.length_b   1.000
_cell.length_c   1.000
_cell.angle_alpha   90.00
_cell.angle_beta   90.00
_cell.angle_gamma   90.00
#
_symmetry.space_group_name_H-M   'P 1'
#
loop_
_entity.id
_entity.type
_entity.pdbx_description
1 polymer ?
#
loop_
_entity_poly.entity_id
_entity_poly.type
_entity_poly.pdbx_seq_one_letter_code
_entity_poly.pdbx_strand_id
1 'polypeptide(L)'
;MNDASLSKVCHLYVPPKPVVTLIEKANVIFVLLLAVAIGYGLFFVLPENSLGTYISEKGLMPGLVNEKFRSSEYGFSNRDNIYKRLKGVSNIENRSLLIKEIIEDMGYRGHLQNYNYLKYDKNISNTNVYSIVKCVRGPCTESMVLVVPLSTKYIDSQIMTMELLNYFNSLTNWSKNIIFFFTPGFIGTQAFLSAYYNQDHSNIHYHSLEFSSGDLIGGVVLNLSGKKFDRVNIQYNMINGRYPNLDWFNGIVRILEKFDLRPLIHTPKLDRSIKDFDALSYHGKHCLRSILSQAFLETENLHSLFGLHCVSMVTLQSDFHNGNGHVTTNSMTAVVEASIRLKLKKYFNL
;
A
#
# COMPACT_ATOMS: atom_id res chain seq x y z
N MET A 1 41.42 -52.05 -47.72
CA MET A 1 41.98 -50.70 -47.53
C MET A 1 40.91 -49.65 -47.84
N ASN A 2 39.89 -49.51 -46.99
CA ASN A 2 38.96 -48.38 -47.02
C ASN A 2 38.77 -47.95 -45.56
N ASP A 3 39.84 -47.41 -44.97
CA ASP A 3 39.81 -46.84 -43.63
C ASP A 3 39.67 -45.31 -43.73
N ALA A 4 38.71 -44.82 -42.94
CA ALA A 4 38.70 -43.51 -42.31
C ALA A 4 38.63 -42.26 -43.20
N SER A 5 37.44 -42.00 -43.76
CA SER A 5 36.97 -40.64 -44.07
C SER A 5 36.52 -39.93 -42.79
N LEU A 6 37.47 -39.57 -41.91
CA LEU A 6 37.19 -38.82 -40.69
C LEU A 6 38.14 -37.62 -40.55
N SER A 7 37.98 -36.65 -41.44
CA SER A 7 38.43 -35.28 -41.19
C SER A 7 37.37 -34.30 -41.69
N LYS A 8 36.28 -34.18 -40.93
CA LYS A 8 35.49 -32.94 -40.99
C LYS A 8 36.38 -31.85 -40.41
N VAL A 9 37.20 -31.26 -41.28
CA VAL A 9 37.91 -30.01 -41.02
C VAL A 9 36.85 -29.00 -40.64
N CYS A 10 36.74 -28.73 -39.34
CA CYS A 10 35.85 -27.72 -38.82
C CYS A 10 36.42 -26.39 -39.30
N HIS A 11 35.88 -25.85 -40.39
CA HIS A 11 36.24 -24.52 -40.87
C HIS A 11 35.97 -23.54 -39.73
N LEU A 12 37.04 -23.05 -39.10
CA LEU A 12 36.97 -22.01 -38.09
C LEU A 12 36.40 -20.77 -38.78
N TYR A 13 35.15 -20.45 -38.49
CA TYR A 13 34.49 -19.27 -39.04
C TYR A 13 35.18 -18.03 -38.46
N VAL A 14 36.00 -17.37 -39.28
CA VAL A 14 36.65 -16.11 -38.92
C VAL A 14 35.59 -15.01 -39.03
N PRO A 15 35.21 -14.33 -37.93
CA PRO A 15 34.21 -13.30 -37.98
C PRO A 15 34.70 -12.11 -38.83
N PRO A 16 33.78 -11.35 -39.44
CA PRO A 16 34.14 -10.19 -40.25
C PRO A 16 34.88 -9.12 -39.41
N LYS A 17 35.91 -8.49 -40.02
CA LYS A 17 36.76 -7.45 -39.39
C LYS A 17 36.01 -6.39 -38.56
N PRO A 18 34.86 -5.82 -38.97
CA PRO A 18 34.14 -4.84 -38.15
C PRO A 18 33.59 -5.41 -36.83
N VAL A 19 33.30 -6.71 -36.76
CA VAL A 19 32.86 -7.36 -35.52
C VAL A 19 34.02 -7.50 -34.55
N VAL A 20 35.21 -7.83 -35.06
CA VAL A 20 36.44 -7.93 -34.25
C VAL A 20 36.79 -6.57 -33.63
N THR A 21 36.75 -5.48 -34.42
CA THR A 21 37.03 -4.14 -33.89
C THR A 21 36.00 -3.65 -32.88
N LEU A 22 34.74 -4.10 -33.00
CA LEU A 22 33.69 -3.82 -32.02
C LEU A 22 33.97 -4.54 -30.68
N ILE A 23 34.39 -5.81 -30.76
CA ILE A 23 34.75 -6.63 -29.59
C ILE A 23 35.99 -6.04 -28.88
N GLU A 24 37.01 -5.62 -29.63
CA GLU A 24 38.20 -4.97 -29.07
C GLU A 24 37.88 -3.68 -28.31
N LYS A 25 36.86 -2.95 -28.76
CA LYS A 25 36.39 -1.71 -28.12
C LYS A 25 35.20 -1.90 -27.18
N ALA A 26 34.84 -3.15 -26.85
CA ALA A 26 33.62 -3.46 -26.09
C ALA A 26 33.52 -2.67 -24.78
N ASN A 27 34.63 -2.51 -24.05
CA ASN A 27 34.65 -1.76 -22.79
C ASN A 27 34.33 -0.27 -22.99
N VAL A 28 34.85 0.36 -24.04
CA VAL A 28 34.59 1.78 -24.35
C VAL A 28 33.13 1.96 -24.77
N ILE A 29 32.61 1.04 -25.58
CA ILE A 29 31.21 1.04 -26.01
C ILE A 29 30.29 0.88 -24.81
N PHE A 30 30.60 -0.02 -23.88
CA PHE A 30 29.82 -0.23 -22.66
C PHE A 30 29.76 1.03 -21.79
N VAL A 31 30.90 1.70 -21.55
CA VAL A 31 30.95 2.95 -20.77
C VAL A 31 30.14 4.06 -21.46
N LEU A 32 30.24 4.17 -22.79
CA LEU A 32 29.48 5.16 -23.56
C LEU A 32 27.97 4.90 -23.52
N LEU A 33 27.54 3.65 -23.65
CA LEU A 33 26.13 3.25 -23.52
C LEU A 33 25.60 3.56 -22.11
N LEU A 34 26.39 3.30 -21.07
CA LEU A 34 26.04 3.64 -19.70
C LEU A 34 25.90 5.15 -19.51
N ALA A 35 26.81 5.96 -20.07
CA ALA A 35 26.73 7.41 -20.02
C ALA A 35 25.49 7.95 -20.77
N VAL A 36 25.18 7.40 -21.95
CA VAL A 36 23.96 7.76 -22.70
C VAL A 36 22.70 7.39 -21.91
N ALA A 37 22.66 6.21 -21.28
CA ALA A 37 21.54 5.78 -20.45
C ALA A 37 21.35 6.69 -19.22
N ILE A 38 22.44 7.11 -18.56
CA ILE A 38 22.39 8.06 -17.44
C ILE A 38 21.89 9.42 -17.93
N GLY A 39 22.40 9.93 -19.05
CA GLY A 39 21.95 11.19 -19.65
C GLY A 39 20.46 11.15 -20.01
N TYR A 40 20.00 10.03 -20.57
CA TYR A 40 18.59 9.80 -20.88
C TYR A 40 17.72 9.70 -19.61
N GLY A 41 18.22 9.06 -18.54
CA GLY A 41 17.54 9.03 -17.25
C GLY A 41 17.41 10.41 -16.60
N LEU A 42 18.48 11.21 -16.64
CA LEU A 42 18.47 12.60 -16.14
C LEU A 42 17.48 13.49 -16.89
N PHE A 43 17.30 13.27 -18.19
CA PHE A 43 16.32 13.99 -18.98
C PHE A 43 14.89 13.80 -18.43
N PHE A 44 14.49 12.59 -18.03
CA PHE A 44 13.16 12.35 -17.45
C PHE A 44 12.97 12.94 -16.04
N VAL A 45 14.05 13.17 -15.30
CA VAL A 45 14.00 13.78 -13.96
C VAL A 45 13.75 15.29 -14.03
N LEU A 46 13.93 15.89 -15.20
CA LEU A 46 13.73 17.33 -15.39
C LEU A 46 12.30 17.75 -15.01
N PRO A 47 12.13 18.86 -14.27
CA PRO A 47 10.83 19.35 -13.85
C PRO A 47 9.89 19.63 -15.02
N GLU A 48 10.41 20.06 -16.19
CA GLU A 48 9.56 20.33 -17.35
C GLU A 48 8.94 19.06 -17.94
N ASN A 49 9.60 17.91 -17.79
CA ASN A 49 9.13 16.61 -18.27
C ASN A 49 8.22 15.92 -17.25
N SER A 50 8.28 16.34 -15.98
CA SER A 50 7.29 16.01 -14.98
C SER A 50 6.03 16.84 -15.24
N LEU A 51 5.30 16.51 -16.33
CA LEU A 51 3.94 17.01 -16.50
C LEU A 51 3.18 16.73 -15.20
N GLY A 52 2.50 17.75 -14.66
CA GLY A 52 1.67 17.61 -13.47
C GLY A 52 0.82 16.36 -13.66
N THR A 53 1.15 15.30 -12.92
CA THR A 53 0.93 13.93 -13.37
C THR A 53 -0.52 13.74 -13.80
N TYR A 54 -0.70 13.39 -15.08
CA TYR A 54 -2.02 13.14 -15.67
C TYR A 54 -2.74 12.10 -14.80
N ILE A 55 -3.94 12.44 -14.37
CA ILE A 55 -4.87 11.48 -13.77
C ILE A 55 -5.96 11.30 -14.81
N SER A 56 -6.33 10.05 -15.08
CA SER A 56 -7.53 9.81 -15.87
C SER A 56 -8.73 10.56 -15.26
N GLU A 57 -9.66 11.04 -16.09
CA GLU A 57 -10.89 11.72 -15.64
C GLU A 57 -11.63 10.91 -14.55
N LYS A 58 -11.56 9.57 -14.66
CA LYS A 58 -12.12 8.62 -13.69
C LYS A 58 -11.47 8.70 -12.31
N GLY A 59 -10.20 9.08 -12.21
CA GLY A 59 -9.50 9.31 -10.94
C GLY A 59 -9.75 10.69 -10.31
N LEU A 60 -10.32 11.65 -11.05
CA LEU A 60 -10.59 13.02 -10.55
C LEU A 60 -11.90 13.13 -9.75
N MET A 61 -12.92 12.36 -10.13
CA MET A 61 -14.25 12.37 -9.51
C MET A 61 -14.28 12.36 -7.96
N PRO A 62 -13.43 11.61 -7.25
CA PRO A 62 -13.50 11.50 -5.80
C PRO A 62 -13.04 12.78 -5.10
N GLY A 63 -12.04 13.48 -5.66
CA GLY A 63 -11.64 14.80 -5.17
C GLY A 63 -12.75 15.84 -5.31
N LEU A 64 -13.66 15.66 -6.29
CA LEU A 64 -14.81 16.54 -6.54
C LEU A 64 -16.03 16.24 -5.67
N VAL A 65 -16.09 15.07 -5.02
CA VAL A 65 -17.25 14.69 -4.19
C VAL A 65 -17.04 15.15 -2.76
N ASN A 66 -18.06 15.79 -2.20
CA ASN A 66 -18.08 16.12 -0.78
C ASN A 66 -18.10 14.85 0.08
N GLU A 67 -17.15 14.79 1.00
CA GLU A 67 -17.06 13.79 2.05
C GLU A 67 -18.27 13.92 2.97
N LYS A 68 -18.88 12.79 3.34
CA LYS A 68 -20.07 12.80 4.20
C LYS A 68 -19.80 12.27 5.59
N PHE A 69 -18.59 11.78 5.86
CA PHE A 69 -18.23 11.36 7.19
C PHE A 69 -18.34 12.53 8.19
N ARG A 70 -19.17 12.33 9.21
CA ARG A 70 -19.30 13.22 10.36
C ARG A 70 -19.02 12.46 11.63
N SER A 71 -17.98 12.87 12.35
CA SER A 71 -17.60 12.25 13.63
C SER A 71 -18.71 12.30 14.69
N SER A 72 -19.60 13.29 14.64
CA SER A 72 -20.76 13.37 15.55
C SER A 72 -21.81 12.28 15.32
N GLU A 73 -21.88 11.72 14.11
CA GLU A 73 -22.92 10.75 13.72
C GLU A 73 -22.37 9.32 13.72
N TYR A 74 -21.15 9.14 13.20
CA TYR A 74 -20.55 7.81 13.03
C TYR A 74 -19.37 7.54 13.97
N GLY A 75 -18.86 8.58 14.63
CA GLY A 75 -17.75 8.46 15.58
C GLY A 75 -18.19 7.92 16.93
N PHE A 76 -17.25 7.36 17.68
CA PHE A 76 -17.52 6.88 19.03
C PHE A 76 -17.67 8.05 20.00
N SER A 77 -18.82 8.16 20.66
CA SER A 77 -19.02 9.12 21.75
C SER A 77 -18.01 8.92 22.90
N ASN A 78 -17.61 7.66 23.13
CA ASN A 78 -16.66 7.23 24.15
C ASN A 78 -15.26 6.91 23.57
N ARG A 79 -14.84 7.60 22.50
CA ARG A 79 -13.56 7.35 21.79
C ARG A 79 -12.34 7.24 22.73
N ASP A 80 -12.22 8.14 23.70
CA ASP A 80 -11.09 8.13 24.64
C ASP A 80 -11.11 6.92 25.59
N ASN A 81 -12.28 6.37 25.92
CA ASN A 81 -12.39 5.13 26.69
C ASN A 81 -11.90 3.93 25.87
N ILE A 82 -12.35 3.84 24.61
CA ILE A 82 -11.88 2.80 23.67
C ILE A 82 -10.35 2.88 23.50
N TYR A 83 -9.81 4.09 23.34
CA TYR A 83 -8.37 4.31 23.27
C TYR A 83 -7.64 3.78 24.51
N LYS A 84 -8.15 4.08 25.72
CA LYS A 84 -7.58 3.58 26.98
C LYS A 84 -7.67 2.05 27.10
N ARG A 85 -8.81 1.45 26.74
CA ARG A 85 -9.00 -0.01 26.71
C ARG A 85 -7.98 -0.67 25.79
N LEU A 86 -7.88 -0.21 24.54
CA LEU A 86 -6.91 -0.74 23.58
C LEU A 86 -5.48 -0.55 24.10
N LYS A 87 -5.13 0.63 24.62
CA LYS A 87 -3.78 0.89 25.13
C LYS A 87 -3.40 0.01 26.33
N GLY A 88 -4.36 -0.33 27.19
CA GLY A 88 -4.16 -1.18 28.36
C GLY A 88 -3.87 -2.65 28.03
N VAL A 89 -4.26 -3.10 26.83
CA VAL A 89 -4.00 -4.48 26.39
C VAL A 89 -2.71 -4.51 25.56
N SER A 90 -1.67 -5.15 26.09
CA SER A 90 -0.39 -5.34 25.40
C SER A 90 -0.36 -6.60 24.53
N ASN A 91 -1.02 -7.68 24.96
CA ASN A 91 -1.05 -8.94 24.21
C ASN A 91 -1.85 -8.81 22.90
N ILE A 92 -1.27 -9.27 21.79
CA ILE A 92 -1.85 -9.15 20.45
C ILE A 92 -3.17 -9.92 20.35
N GLU A 93 -3.23 -11.14 20.86
CA GLU A 93 -4.44 -11.98 20.82
C GLU A 93 -5.62 -11.32 21.54
N ASN A 94 -5.38 -10.82 22.77
CA ASN A 94 -6.39 -10.10 23.53
C ASN A 94 -6.82 -8.80 22.83
N ARG A 95 -5.91 -8.13 22.10
CA ARG A 95 -6.26 -6.94 21.29
C ARG A 95 -7.15 -7.32 20.10
N SER A 96 -6.86 -8.43 19.43
CA SER A 96 -7.70 -8.96 18.35
C SER A 96 -9.11 -9.27 18.85
N LEU A 97 -9.23 -9.93 20.01
CA LEU A 97 -10.52 -10.19 20.64
C LEU A 97 -11.26 -8.91 21.01
N LEU A 98 -10.56 -7.92 21.58
CA LEU A 98 -11.16 -6.63 21.94
C LEU A 98 -11.65 -5.84 20.72
N ILE A 99 -10.93 -5.85 19.60
CA ILE A 99 -11.40 -5.20 18.37
C ILE A 99 -12.63 -5.92 17.82
N LYS A 100 -12.66 -7.26 17.84
CA LYS A 100 -13.85 -8.02 17.45
C LYS A 100 -15.05 -7.64 18.33
N GLU A 101 -14.88 -7.61 19.65
CA GLU A 101 -15.91 -7.21 20.61
C GLU A 101 -16.48 -5.82 20.26
N ILE A 102 -15.62 -4.83 20.03
CA ILE A 102 -16.06 -3.47 19.67
C ILE A 102 -16.82 -3.46 18.33
N ILE A 103 -16.38 -4.25 17.35
CA ILE A 103 -17.08 -4.37 16.05
C ILE A 103 -18.46 -4.99 16.23
N GLU A 104 -18.57 -6.01 17.08
CA GLU A 104 -19.83 -6.71 17.39
C GLU A 104 -20.79 -5.83 18.21
N ASP A 105 -20.27 -5.04 19.16
CA ASP A 105 -21.04 -4.06 19.94
C ASP A 105 -21.65 -2.97 19.05
N MET A 106 -20.98 -2.62 17.95
CA MET A 106 -21.54 -1.71 16.93
C MET A 106 -22.63 -2.37 16.05
N GLY A 107 -22.88 -3.68 16.21
CA GLY A 107 -23.84 -4.44 15.41
C GLY A 107 -23.27 -5.03 14.13
N TYR A 108 -21.93 -5.08 13.98
CA TYR A 108 -21.26 -5.62 12.80
C TYR A 108 -20.60 -6.96 13.08
N ARG A 109 -20.35 -7.75 12.04
CA ARG A 109 -19.68 -9.05 12.20
C ARG A 109 -18.18 -8.87 12.17
N GLY A 110 -17.51 -9.22 13.27
CA GLY A 110 -16.05 -9.35 13.35
C GLY A 110 -15.63 -10.81 13.27
N HIS A 111 -14.74 -11.13 12.34
CA HIS A 111 -14.22 -12.49 12.13
C HIS A 111 -12.77 -12.57 12.60
N LEU A 112 -12.41 -13.71 13.19
CA LEU A 112 -11.04 -13.99 13.60
C LEU A 112 -10.41 -14.97 12.62
N GLN A 113 -9.15 -14.74 12.28
CA GLN A 113 -8.33 -15.70 11.56
C GLN A 113 -7.12 -16.05 12.39
N ASN A 114 -7.11 -17.25 12.96
CA ASN A 114 -5.98 -17.78 13.69
C ASN A 114 -4.95 -18.35 12.71
N TYR A 115 -3.68 -18.01 12.91
CA TYR A 115 -2.58 -18.54 12.14
C TYR A 115 -1.38 -18.80 13.05
N ASN A 116 -0.56 -19.77 12.66
CA ASN A 116 0.67 -20.10 13.33
C ASN A 116 1.82 -20.17 12.33
N TYR A 117 3.04 -19.94 12.81
CA TYR A 117 4.23 -20.00 11.99
C TYR A 117 5.44 -20.34 12.86
N LEU A 118 6.41 -21.01 12.24
CA LEU A 118 7.66 -21.35 12.91
C LEU A 118 8.67 -20.20 12.81
N LYS A 119 9.17 -19.74 13.95
CA LYS A 119 10.23 -18.72 14.05
C LYS A 119 11.30 -19.19 15.03
N TYR A 120 12.50 -19.50 14.52
CA TYR A 120 13.61 -20.06 15.32
C TYR A 120 13.15 -21.27 16.14
N ASP A 121 12.49 -22.23 15.48
CA ASP A 121 11.89 -23.45 16.06
C ASP A 121 10.83 -23.22 17.15
N LYS A 122 10.41 -21.98 17.38
CA LYS A 122 9.26 -21.65 18.22
C LYS A 122 8.03 -21.50 17.33
N ASN A 123 6.98 -22.26 17.64
CA ASN A 123 5.69 -22.07 17.02
C ASN A 123 5.01 -20.85 17.64
N ILE A 124 4.78 -19.80 16.84
CA ILE A 124 4.13 -18.57 17.27
C ILE A 124 2.74 -18.55 16.64
N SER A 125 1.71 -18.51 17.49
CA SER A 125 0.31 -18.30 17.08
C SER A 125 -0.09 -16.85 17.27
N ASN A 126 -0.85 -16.31 16.31
CA ASN A 126 -1.44 -14.98 16.35
C ASN A 126 -2.80 -15.00 15.65
N THR A 127 -3.56 -13.92 15.83
CA THR A 127 -4.91 -13.81 15.30
C THR A 127 -5.09 -12.50 14.57
N ASN A 128 -5.52 -12.57 13.30
CA ASN A 128 -6.03 -11.40 12.58
C ASN A 128 -7.50 -11.18 12.91
N VAL A 129 -7.97 -9.94 12.75
CA VAL A 129 -9.39 -9.60 12.81
C VAL A 129 -9.78 -8.98 11.48
N TYR A 130 -10.93 -9.36 10.95
CA TYR A 130 -11.47 -8.66 9.80
C TYR A 130 -12.99 -8.55 9.84
N SER A 131 -13.52 -7.55 9.16
CA SER A 131 -14.95 -7.37 8.98
C SER A 131 -15.23 -6.99 7.54
N ILE A 132 -16.35 -7.46 6.99
CA ILE A 132 -16.73 -7.21 5.60
C ILE A 132 -18.02 -6.41 5.59
N VAL A 133 -17.97 -5.23 4.99
CA VAL A 133 -19.16 -4.50 4.59
C VAL A 133 -19.47 -4.88 3.14
N LYS A 134 -20.66 -5.41 2.90
CA LYS A 134 -21.11 -5.80 1.55
C LYS A 134 -21.74 -4.63 0.83
N CYS A 135 -21.48 -4.57 -0.47
CA CYS A 135 -22.05 -3.58 -1.37
C CYS A 135 -23.58 -3.67 -1.38
N VAL A 136 -24.26 -2.52 -1.34
CA VAL A 136 -25.74 -2.48 -1.47
C VAL A 136 -26.15 -2.60 -2.94
N ARG A 137 -25.31 -2.10 -3.86
CA ARG A 137 -25.55 -2.12 -5.29
C ARG A 137 -24.47 -2.94 -6.00
N GLY A 138 -24.86 -3.70 -7.01
CA GLY A 138 -23.92 -4.45 -7.85
C GLY A 138 -23.66 -5.87 -7.35
N PRO A 139 -22.90 -6.66 -8.12
CA PRO A 139 -22.78 -8.10 -7.92
C PRO A 139 -21.82 -8.49 -6.77
N CYS A 140 -21.24 -7.49 -6.09
CA CYS A 140 -20.25 -7.67 -5.03
C CYS A 140 -19.05 -8.58 -5.42
N THR A 141 -18.66 -8.54 -6.70
CA THR A 141 -17.54 -9.32 -7.29
C THR A 141 -16.17 -8.68 -7.11
N GLU A 142 -16.12 -7.41 -6.73
CA GLU A 142 -14.87 -6.67 -6.46
C GLU A 142 -14.92 -6.12 -5.04
N SER A 143 -13.76 -6.02 -4.38
CA SER A 143 -13.63 -5.50 -3.03
C SER A 143 -12.43 -4.57 -2.84
N MET A 144 -12.58 -3.62 -1.92
CA MET A 144 -11.52 -2.78 -1.38
C MET A 144 -11.07 -3.32 -0.04
N VAL A 145 -9.83 -3.04 0.34
CA VAL A 145 -9.33 -3.37 1.68
C VAL A 145 -8.76 -2.15 2.39
N LEU A 146 -9.15 -1.97 3.65
CA LEU A 146 -8.56 -1.01 4.58
C LEU A 146 -7.79 -1.79 5.62
N VAL A 147 -6.46 -1.68 5.58
CA VAL A 147 -5.56 -2.45 6.44
C VAL A 147 -5.06 -1.58 7.59
N VAL A 148 -5.09 -2.11 8.80
CA VAL A 148 -4.57 -1.41 9.98
C VAL A 148 -3.70 -2.35 10.81
N PRO A 149 -2.49 -1.93 11.22
CA PRO A 149 -1.70 -2.74 12.12
C PRO A 149 -2.30 -2.73 13.53
N LEU A 150 -2.29 -3.90 14.19
CA LEU A 150 -2.71 -4.07 15.58
C LEU A 150 -1.71 -3.52 16.61
N SER A 151 -0.64 -2.86 16.17
CA SER A 151 0.35 -2.24 17.05
C SER A 151 -0.28 -1.16 17.94
N THR A 152 0.22 -1.04 19.17
CA THR A 152 -0.16 0.01 20.13
C THR A 152 0.17 1.42 19.64
N LYS A 153 1.07 1.53 18.64
CA LYS A 153 1.40 2.81 17.99
C LYS A 153 0.24 3.38 17.17
N TYR A 154 -0.59 2.53 16.57
CA TYR A 154 -1.61 2.93 15.59
C TYR A 154 -3.03 2.74 16.13
N ILE A 155 -3.24 2.93 17.44
CA ILE A 155 -4.56 2.82 18.07
C ILE A 155 -5.55 3.82 17.44
N ASP A 156 -5.10 5.05 17.17
CA ASP A 156 -5.95 6.04 16.50
C ASP A 156 -6.42 5.58 15.11
N SER A 157 -5.55 4.90 14.35
CA SER A 157 -5.94 4.27 13.08
C SER A 157 -6.96 3.16 13.28
N GLN A 158 -6.81 2.32 14.30
CA GLN A 158 -7.74 1.22 14.58
C GLN A 158 -9.14 1.75 14.88
N ILE A 159 -9.24 2.79 15.72
CA ILE A 159 -10.51 3.41 16.07
C ILE A 159 -11.11 4.12 14.86
N MET A 160 -10.31 4.89 14.11
CA MET A 160 -10.76 5.55 12.86
C MET A 160 -11.34 4.55 11.87
N THR A 161 -10.70 3.39 11.73
CA THR A 161 -11.17 2.32 10.84
C THR A 161 -12.50 1.73 11.29
N MET A 162 -12.72 1.56 12.59
CA MET A 162 -14.01 1.11 13.12
C MET A 162 -15.12 2.16 12.93
N GLU A 163 -14.81 3.45 13.06
CA GLU A 163 -15.76 4.53 12.75
C GLU A 163 -16.09 4.59 11.25
N LEU A 164 -15.09 4.36 10.38
CA LEU A 164 -15.31 4.25 8.94
C LEU A 164 -16.16 3.03 8.59
N LEU A 165 -15.97 1.91 9.28
CA LEU A 165 -16.81 0.72 9.12
C LEU A 165 -18.28 1.08 9.39
N ASN A 166 -18.55 1.76 10.50
CA ASN A 166 -19.89 2.24 10.84
C ASN A 166 -20.47 3.17 9.76
N TYR A 167 -19.66 4.11 9.27
CA TYR A 167 -20.05 5.01 8.20
C TYR A 167 -20.34 4.29 6.88
N PHE A 168 -19.45 3.44 6.39
CA PHE A 168 -19.59 2.78 5.10
C PHE A 168 -20.78 1.83 5.04
N ASN A 169 -21.15 1.21 6.17
CA ASN A 169 -22.35 0.39 6.22
C ASN A 169 -23.65 1.21 6.08
N SER A 170 -23.64 2.49 6.49
CA SER A 170 -24.79 3.39 6.31
C SER A 170 -24.97 3.90 4.86
N LEU A 171 -23.92 3.78 4.03
CA LEU A 171 -23.95 4.29 2.67
C LEU A 171 -24.74 3.39 1.72
N THR A 172 -25.63 4.00 0.93
CA THR A 172 -26.45 3.30 -0.08
C THR A 172 -25.87 3.35 -1.50
N ASN A 173 -24.87 4.19 -1.74
CA ASN A 173 -24.41 4.57 -3.09
C ASN A 173 -22.97 4.13 -3.39
N TRP A 174 -22.73 2.82 -3.41
CA TRP A 174 -21.42 2.22 -3.70
C TRP A 174 -21.59 0.79 -4.25
N SER A 175 -20.60 0.31 -5.02
CA SER A 175 -20.77 -0.87 -5.87
C SER A 175 -19.75 -2.01 -5.70
N LYS A 176 -18.98 -1.99 -4.62
CA LYS A 176 -17.90 -2.96 -4.33
C LYS A 176 -17.94 -3.27 -2.86
N ASN A 177 -17.43 -4.40 -2.39
CA ASN A 177 -17.34 -4.63 -0.94
C ASN A 177 -16.16 -3.87 -0.34
N ILE A 178 -16.17 -3.69 0.98
CA ILE A 178 -15.01 -3.18 1.72
C ILE A 178 -14.67 -4.17 2.83
N ILE A 179 -13.40 -4.55 2.90
CA ILE A 179 -12.83 -5.39 3.94
C ILE A 179 -12.06 -4.48 4.88
N PHE A 180 -12.42 -4.48 6.15
CA PHE A 180 -11.67 -3.84 7.22
C PHE A 180 -10.78 -4.89 7.86
N PHE A 181 -9.47 -4.79 7.69
CA PHE A 181 -8.51 -5.81 8.06
C PHE A 181 -7.53 -5.30 9.12
N PHE A 182 -7.51 -5.94 10.28
CA PHE A 182 -6.61 -5.64 11.39
C PHE A 182 -5.63 -6.80 11.58
N THR A 183 -4.34 -6.50 11.47
CA THR A 183 -3.29 -7.52 11.42
C THR A 183 -2.11 -7.19 12.35
N PRO A 184 -1.51 -8.17 13.05
CA PRO A 184 -0.33 -7.94 13.88
C PRO A 184 0.92 -7.52 13.10
N GLY A 185 1.04 -7.93 11.84
CA GLY A 185 2.25 -7.70 11.04
C GLY A 185 2.24 -8.46 9.72
N PHE A 186 3.41 -8.51 9.07
CA PHE A 186 3.57 -9.10 7.74
C PHE A 186 3.06 -10.54 7.62
N ILE A 187 3.39 -11.40 8.59
CA ILE A 187 3.00 -12.82 8.55
C ILE A 187 1.47 -12.97 8.67
N GLY A 188 0.81 -12.12 9.47
CA GLY A 188 -0.65 -12.10 9.54
C GLY A 188 -1.26 -11.65 8.23
N THR A 189 -0.71 -10.61 7.59
CA THR A 189 -1.13 -10.19 6.25
C THR A 189 -0.93 -11.28 5.21
N GLN A 190 0.20 -12.01 5.25
CA GLN A 190 0.45 -13.13 4.36
C GLN A 190 -0.55 -14.25 4.60
N ALA A 191 -0.78 -14.66 5.85
CA ALA A 191 -1.78 -15.68 6.20
C ALA A 191 -3.19 -15.31 5.71
N PHE A 192 -3.57 -14.03 5.81
CA PHE A 192 -4.84 -13.55 5.28
C PHE A 192 -4.89 -13.66 3.75
N LEU A 193 -3.88 -13.17 3.04
CA LEU A 193 -3.81 -13.21 1.58
C LEU A 193 -3.76 -14.65 1.03
N SER A 194 -2.97 -15.51 1.66
CA SER A 194 -2.88 -16.93 1.33
C SER A 194 -4.22 -17.63 1.50
N ALA A 195 -4.93 -17.38 2.61
CA ALA A 195 -6.27 -17.91 2.80
C ALA A 195 -7.29 -17.31 1.81
N TYR A 196 -7.13 -16.04 1.43
CA TYR A 196 -8.01 -15.35 0.49
C TYR A 196 -7.90 -15.91 -0.94
N TYR A 197 -6.68 -16.25 -1.36
CA TYR A 197 -6.37 -16.77 -2.70
C TYR A 197 -6.14 -18.29 -2.74
N ASN A 198 -6.43 -19.02 -1.65
CA ASN A 198 -6.24 -20.46 -1.52
C ASN A 198 -4.82 -20.93 -1.89
N GLN A 199 -3.80 -20.29 -1.30
CA GLN A 199 -2.38 -20.59 -1.55
C GLN A 199 -1.70 -21.14 -0.31
N ASP A 200 -1.26 -22.40 -0.36
CA ASP A 200 -0.58 -23.02 0.77
C ASP A 200 0.88 -22.56 0.91
N HIS A 201 1.34 -22.50 2.17
CA HIS A 201 2.74 -22.23 2.51
C HIS A 201 3.27 -23.31 3.45
N SER A 202 4.53 -23.71 3.26
CA SER A 202 5.17 -24.72 4.12
C SER A 202 5.37 -24.27 5.56
N ASN A 203 5.55 -22.96 5.79
CA ASN A 203 5.99 -22.41 7.08
C ASN A 203 4.90 -21.65 7.85
N ILE A 204 3.72 -21.47 7.24
CA ILE A 204 2.60 -20.71 7.81
C ILE A 204 1.37 -21.60 7.71
N HIS A 205 0.84 -22.07 8.83
CA HIS A 205 -0.48 -22.70 8.84
C HIS A 205 -1.52 -21.68 9.29
N TYR A 206 -2.56 -21.52 8.48
CA TYR A 206 -3.63 -20.57 8.73
C TYR A 206 -4.97 -21.28 8.69
N HIS A 207 -5.93 -20.76 9.44
CA HIS A 207 -7.32 -21.17 9.30
C HIS A 207 -7.91 -20.51 8.05
N SER A 208 -8.81 -21.24 7.39
CA SER A 208 -9.62 -20.71 6.29
C SER A 208 -10.44 -19.51 6.78
N LEU A 209 -10.68 -18.56 5.87
CA LEU A 209 -11.54 -17.41 6.16
C LEU A 209 -13.00 -17.88 6.25
N GLU A 210 -13.70 -17.51 7.32
CA GLU A 210 -15.14 -17.84 7.49
C GLU A 210 -15.99 -17.24 6.37
N PHE A 211 -15.61 -16.04 5.93
CA PHE A 211 -16.26 -15.32 4.84
C PHE A 211 -15.21 -14.70 3.93
N SER A 212 -15.42 -14.85 2.63
CA SER A 212 -14.67 -14.17 1.58
C SER A 212 -15.50 -13.04 0.97
N SER A 213 -14.80 -12.16 0.24
CA SER A 213 -15.39 -11.08 -0.53
C SER A 213 -15.04 -11.26 -2.02
N GLY A 214 -15.47 -10.34 -2.87
CA GLY A 214 -15.04 -10.31 -4.28
C GLY A 214 -13.54 -9.97 -4.44
N ASP A 215 -13.02 -10.02 -5.66
CA ASP A 215 -11.59 -9.80 -5.94
C ASP A 215 -11.07 -8.47 -5.38
N LEU A 216 -9.93 -8.52 -4.70
CA LEU A 216 -9.27 -7.32 -4.18
C LEU A 216 -8.73 -6.48 -5.33
N ILE A 217 -9.20 -5.24 -5.47
CA ILE A 217 -8.75 -4.34 -6.55
C ILE A 217 -7.82 -3.22 -6.06
N GLY A 218 -7.80 -2.96 -4.77
CA GLY A 218 -6.97 -1.94 -4.15
C GLY A 218 -7.35 -1.63 -2.72
N GLY A 219 -6.65 -0.65 -2.15
CA GLY A 219 -6.84 -0.28 -0.76
C GLY A 219 -5.72 0.56 -0.18
N VAL A 220 -5.82 0.85 1.12
CA VAL A 220 -4.82 1.64 1.85
C VAL A 220 -4.49 0.98 3.19
N VAL A 221 -3.25 1.15 3.62
CA VAL A 221 -2.81 0.80 4.97
C VAL A 221 -2.74 2.08 5.80
N LEU A 222 -3.33 2.08 6.99
CA LEU A 222 -3.33 3.22 7.91
C LEU A 222 -2.29 3.04 9.01
N ASN A 223 -1.18 3.76 8.86
CA ASN A 223 -0.14 3.89 9.87
C ASN A 223 -0.18 5.31 10.46
N LEU A 224 -1.34 5.69 10.97
CA LEU A 224 -1.59 7.02 11.53
C LEU A 224 -1.42 6.99 13.04
N SER A 225 -0.60 7.90 13.55
CA SER A 225 -0.35 8.09 14.98
C SER A 225 -0.62 9.54 15.35
N GLY A 226 -1.35 9.74 16.45
CA GLY A 226 -1.68 11.05 16.98
C GLY A 226 -3.03 11.58 16.50
N LYS A 227 -3.39 12.78 17.00
CA LYS A 227 -4.70 13.41 16.78
C LYS A 227 -4.67 14.59 15.79
N LYS A 228 -3.48 15.03 15.39
CA LYS A 228 -3.23 16.20 14.55
C LYS A 228 -2.19 15.86 13.50
N PHE A 229 -2.44 16.26 12.25
CA PHE A 229 -1.63 15.92 11.09
C PHE A 229 -1.30 17.17 10.29
N ASP A 230 -0.08 17.23 9.76
CA ASP A 230 0.40 18.27 8.81
C ASP A 230 0.90 17.60 7.52
N ARG A 231 1.50 16.41 7.66
CA ARG A 231 2.16 15.68 6.58
C ARG A 231 1.78 14.22 6.64
N VAL A 232 1.81 13.58 5.47
CA VAL A 232 1.58 12.14 5.34
C VAL A 232 2.66 11.56 4.42
N ASN A 233 3.43 10.62 4.93
CA ASN A 233 4.34 9.80 4.14
C ASN A 233 3.54 8.72 3.40
N ILE A 234 3.68 8.68 2.09
CA ILE A 234 3.12 7.67 1.21
C ILE A 234 4.22 6.68 0.87
N GLN A 235 3.93 5.41 1.12
CA GLN A 235 4.78 4.28 0.76
C GLN A 235 4.02 3.45 -0.26
N TYR A 236 4.65 3.18 -1.41
CA TYR A 236 4.05 2.42 -2.50
C TYR A 236 4.91 1.26 -3.00
N ASN A 237 6.11 1.06 -2.45
CA ASN A 237 7.00 0.00 -2.90
C ASN A 237 6.46 -1.35 -2.46
N MET A 238 6.15 -2.21 -3.43
CA MET A 238 5.72 -3.56 -3.18
C MET A 238 6.81 -4.58 -3.50
N ILE A 239 6.63 -5.78 -2.97
CA ILE A 239 7.56 -6.89 -3.17
C ILE A 239 7.77 -7.15 -4.68
N ASN A 240 8.98 -7.60 -5.04
CA ASN A 240 9.41 -7.83 -6.42
C ASN A 240 9.38 -6.56 -7.30
N GLY A 241 9.52 -5.37 -6.69
CA GLY A 241 9.58 -4.10 -7.42
C GLY A 241 8.27 -3.73 -8.11
N ARG A 242 7.15 -4.28 -7.66
CA ARG A 242 5.82 -3.95 -8.17
C ARG A 242 5.35 -2.60 -7.62
N TYR A 243 4.50 -1.94 -8.41
CA TYR A 243 3.92 -0.64 -8.08
C TYR A 243 2.40 -0.67 -8.15
N PRO A 244 1.70 0.15 -7.33
CA PRO A 244 0.28 0.36 -7.53
C PRO A 244 0.04 1.09 -8.85
N ASN A 245 -1.20 1.06 -9.34
CA ASN A 245 -1.59 1.87 -10.48
C ASN A 245 -1.28 3.36 -10.21
N LEU A 246 -0.66 4.05 -11.19
CA LEU A 246 -0.31 5.46 -11.09
C LEU A 246 -1.51 6.36 -10.78
N ASP A 247 -2.69 6.06 -11.36
CA ASP A 247 -3.93 6.78 -11.05
C ASP A 247 -4.33 6.64 -9.57
N TRP A 248 -4.05 5.49 -8.95
CA TRP A 248 -4.32 5.25 -7.54
C TRP A 248 -3.41 6.12 -6.65
N PHE A 249 -2.11 6.09 -6.94
CA PHE A 249 -1.14 6.91 -6.22
C PHE A 249 -1.43 8.41 -6.38
N ASN A 250 -1.61 8.88 -7.62
CA ASN A 250 -1.87 10.29 -7.91
C ASN A 250 -3.20 10.75 -7.29
N GLY A 251 -4.24 9.91 -7.31
CA GLY A 251 -5.51 10.22 -6.68
C GLY A 251 -5.36 10.45 -5.17
N ILE A 252 -4.55 9.63 -4.50
CA ILE A 252 -4.28 9.79 -3.06
C ILE A 252 -3.48 11.06 -2.79
N VAL A 253 -2.46 11.36 -3.59
CA VAL A 253 -1.70 12.62 -3.50
C VAL A 253 -2.64 13.83 -3.57
N ARG A 254 -3.55 13.86 -4.56
CA ARG A 254 -4.51 14.96 -4.71
C ARG A 254 -5.51 15.06 -3.57
N ILE A 255 -5.95 13.94 -3.01
CA ILE A 255 -6.81 13.96 -1.82
C ILE A 255 -6.05 14.56 -0.64
N LEU A 256 -4.81 14.17 -0.40
CA LEU A 256 -4.01 14.77 0.68
C LEU A 256 -3.87 16.28 0.48
N GLU A 257 -3.51 16.72 -0.72
CA GLU A 257 -3.40 18.15 -1.06
C GLU A 257 -4.73 18.91 -0.90
N LYS A 258 -5.87 18.30 -1.28
CA LYS A 258 -7.21 18.89 -1.08
C LYS A 258 -7.48 19.20 0.39
N PHE A 259 -6.98 18.37 1.31
CA PHE A 259 -7.13 18.53 2.76
C PHE A 259 -5.99 19.32 3.40
N ASP A 260 -5.18 20.01 2.60
CA ASP A 260 -4.03 20.79 3.05
C ASP A 260 -2.98 19.95 3.81
N LEU A 261 -2.90 18.65 3.49
CA LEU A 261 -1.84 17.77 3.97
C LEU A 261 -0.70 17.77 2.96
N ARG A 262 0.53 17.90 3.46
CA ARG A 262 1.72 17.77 2.60
C ARG A 262 2.08 16.30 2.37
N PRO A 263 1.92 15.77 1.14
CA PRO A 263 2.37 14.41 0.83
C PRO A 263 3.90 14.36 0.82
N LEU A 264 4.46 13.33 1.44
CA LEU A 264 5.88 13.01 1.38
C LEU A 264 6.03 11.61 0.79
N ILE A 265 7.04 11.37 -0.04
CA ILE A 265 7.26 10.07 -0.69
C ILE A 265 8.49 9.41 -0.05
N HIS A 266 8.36 8.15 0.38
CA HIS A 266 9.43 7.34 0.99
C HIS A 266 10.23 8.06 2.10
N THR A 267 9.56 8.91 2.87
CA THR A 267 10.17 9.75 3.91
C THR A 267 9.60 9.38 5.28
N PRO A 268 10.09 8.29 5.91
CA PRO A 268 9.52 7.78 7.16
C PRO A 268 9.85 8.64 8.38
N LYS A 269 10.80 9.56 8.27
CA LYS A 269 11.23 10.45 9.36
C LYS A 269 11.34 11.89 8.86
N LEU A 270 10.98 12.84 9.72
CA LEU A 270 10.93 14.26 9.38
C LEU A 270 12.34 14.86 9.14
N ASP A 271 13.36 14.35 9.82
CA ASP A 271 14.77 14.71 9.63
C ASP A 271 15.23 14.51 8.17
N ARG A 272 14.60 13.58 7.47
CA ARG A 272 14.86 13.24 6.06
C ARG A 272 13.98 14.02 5.08
N SER A 273 13.13 14.93 5.55
CA SER A 273 12.32 15.76 4.67
C SER A 273 13.22 16.65 3.80
N ILE A 274 13.03 16.56 2.49
CA ILE A 274 13.77 17.37 1.51
C ILE A 274 13.26 18.80 1.64
N LYS A 275 14.13 19.70 2.12
CA LYS A 275 13.83 21.13 2.32
C LYS A 275 14.16 21.99 1.10
N ASP A 276 14.79 21.41 0.08
CA ASP A 276 15.29 22.16 -1.06
C ASP A 276 14.15 22.82 -1.83
N PHE A 277 14.37 24.09 -2.19
CA PHE A 277 13.41 24.90 -2.93
C PHE A 277 13.58 24.74 -4.46
N ASP A 278 14.75 24.31 -4.91
CA ASP A 278 15.01 24.10 -6.35
C ASP A 278 14.30 22.85 -6.85
N ALA A 279 13.43 23.02 -7.84
CA ALA A 279 12.60 21.95 -8.40
C ALA A 279 13.43 20.75 -8.90
N LEU A 280 14.56 21.01 -9.56
CA LEU A 280 15.44 19.94 -10.07
C LEU A 280 16.06 19.12 -8.92
N SER A 281 16.58 19.79 -7.89
CA SER A 281 17.15 19.14 -6.71
C SER A 281 16.09 18.35 -5.96
N TYR A 282 14.88 18.92 -5.84
CA TYR A 282 13.73 18.27 -5.23
C TYR A 282 13.35 16.98 -5.97
N HIS A 283 13.09 17.05 -7.29
CA HIS A 283 12.74 15.88 -8.10
C HIS A 283 13.86 14.84 -8.13
N GLY A 284 15.12 15.27 -8.31
CA GLY A 284 16.28 14.39 -8.33
C GLY A 284 16.46 13.63 -7.01
N LYS A 285 16.31 14.32 -5.86
CA LYS A 285 16.40 13.68 -4.55
C LYS A 285 15.24 12.71 -4.29
N HIS A 286 14.02 13.05 -4.70
CA HIS A 286 12.87 12.16 -4.58
C HIS A 286 13.01 10.93 -5.49
N CYS A 287 13.43 11.10 -6.74
CA CYS A 287 13.68 10.02 -7.68
C CYS A 287 14.78 9.08 -7.15
N LEU A 288 15.93 9.63 -6.76
CA LEU A 288 17.02 8.86 -6.19
C LEU A 288 16.58 8.10 -4.94
N ARG A 289 15.83 8.74 -4.05
CA ARG A 289 15.29 8.08 -2.85
C ARG A 289 14.33 6.94 -3.20
N SER A 290 13.47 7.11 -4.19
CA SER A 290 12.59 6.04 -4.66
C SER A 290 13.40 4.85 -5.20
N ILE A 291 14.42 5.11 -6.02
CA ILE A 291 15.31 4.08 -6.56
C ILE A 291 16.04 3.34 -5.43
N LEU A 292 16.64 4.08 -4.50
CA LEU A 292 17.36 3.49 -3.36
C LEU A 292 16.41 2.70 -2.46
N SER A 293 15.21 3.23 -2.20
CA SER A 293 14.21 2.53 -1.40
C SER A 293 13.80 1.23 -2.06
N GLN A 294 13.60 1.21 -3.38
CA GLN A 294 13.26 -0.01 -4.12
C GLN A 294 14.43 -1.00 -4.14
N ALA A 295 15.66 -0.52 -4.29
CA ALA A 295 16.85 -1.37 -4.38
C ALA A 295 17.20 -2.04 -3.03
N PHE A 296 17.01 -1.33 -1.91
CA PHE A 296 17.43 -1.81 -0.59
C PHE A 296 16.31 -2.38 0.27
N LEU A 297 15.04 -2.06 -0.01
CA LEU A 297 13.91 -2.56 0.79
C LEU A 297 13.10 -3.58 -0.02
N GLU A 298 13.17 -4.84 0.40
CA GLU A 298 12.33 -5.91 -0.16
C GLU A 298 10.85 -5.73 0.26
N THR A 299 10.64 -5.33 1.52
CA THR A 299 9.31 -5.01 2.07
C THR A 299 9.38 -3.70 2.86
N GLU A 300 8.54 -2.73 2.50
CA GLU A 300 8.53 -1.42 3.16
C GLU A 300 7.47 -1.39 4.27
N ASN A 301 6.24 -1.85 3.98
CA ASN A 301 5.15 -1.92 4.95
C ASN A 301 4.13 -3.00 4.57
N LEU A 302 3.03 -3.12 5.33
CA LEU A 302 2.01 -4.16 5.08
C LEU A 302 1.44 -4.15 3.65
N HIS A 303 1.41 -2.99 2.99
CA HIS A 303 0.96 -2.86 1.60
C HIS A 303 1.84 -3.65 0.62
N SER A 304 3.12 -3.87 0.96
CA SER A 304 4.09 -4.46 0.04
C SER A 304 3.74 -5.91 -0.34
N LEU A 305 3.08 -6.66 0.56
CA LEU A 305 2.67 -8.06 0.32
C LEU A 305 1.53 -8.18 -0.69
N PHE A 306 0.66 -7.18 -0.77
CA PHE A 306 -0.45 -7.14 -1.72
C PHE A 306 0.01 -7.07 -3.18
N GLY A 307 1.27 -6.66 -3.41
CA GLY A 307 1.90 -6.70 -4.72
C GLY A 307 1.96 -8.10 -5.33
N LEU A 308 2.04 -9.17 -4.52
CA LEU A 308 2.04 -10.55 -5.00
C LEU A 308 0.78 -10.88 -5.83
N HIS A 309 -0.36 -10.28 -5.44
CA HIS A 309 -1.67 -10.52 -6.04
C HIS A 309 -2.14 -9.36 -6.94
N CYS A 310 -1.23 -8.49 -7.37
CA CYS A 310 -1.53 -7.35 -8.26
C CYS A 310 -2.56 -6.36 -7.69
N VAL A 311 -2.68 -6.25 -6.36
CA VAL A 311 -3.63 -5.35 -5.70
C VAL A 311 -2.99 -3.97 -5.50
N SER A 312 -3.66 -2.91 -5.97
CA SER A 312 -3.16 -1.53 -5.84
C SER A 312 -3.28 -1.00 -4.40
N MET A 313 -2.20 -1.10 -3.63
CA MET A 313 -2.13 -0.64 -2.24
C MET A 313 -1.10 0.48 -2.03
N VAL A 314 -1.36 1.35 -1.05
CA VAL A 314 -0.35 2.26 -0.50
C VAL A 314 -0.46 2.31 1.02
N THR A 315 0.62 2.66 1.71
CA THR A 315 0.57 2.98 3.15
C THR A 315 0.60 4.48 3.37
N LEU A 316 -0.35 4.96 4.18
CA LEU A 316 -0.39 6.33 4.68
C LEU A 316 0.20 6.34 6.09
N GLN A 317 1.33 7.01 6.25
CA GLN A 317 2.04 7.09 7.52
C GLN A 317 2.13 8.55 8.01
N SER A 318 1.80 8.81 9.28
CA SER A 318 1.85 10.16 9.85
C SER A 318 2.75 10.31 11.08
N ASP A 319 3.66 9.35 11.30
CA ASP A 319 4.54 9.27 12.47
C ASP A 319 5.68 10.30 12.49
N PHE A 320 5.36 11.59 12.37
CA PHE A 320 6.36 12.66 12.34
C PHE A 320 6.69 13.26 13.72
N HIS A 321 6.09 12.73 14.79
CA HIS A 321 6.25 13.23 16.17
C HIS A 321 6.02 14.75 16.33
N ASN A 322 5.30 15.38 15.39
CA ASN A 322 5.02 16.80 15.43
C ASN A 322 3.58 17.02 15.90
N GLY A 323 3.39 17.51 17.11
CA GLY A 323 2.05 17.79 17.68
C GLY A 323 1.34 18.98 17.03
N ASN A 324 2.01 19.72 16.15
CA ASN A 324 1.55 20.99 15.59
C ASN A 324 0.79 20.84 14.25
N GLY A 325 0.19 19.69 13.98
CA GLY A 325 -0.67 19.53 12.80
C GLY A 325 -1.96 20.35 12.87
N HIS A 326 -2.35 20.95 11.76
CA HIS A 326 -3.62 21.68 11.61
C HIS A 326 -4.78 20.75 11.27
N VAL A 327 -4.52 19.63 10.59
CA VAL A 327 -5.55 18.66 10.17
C VAL A 327 -5.94 17.77 11.34
N THR A 328 -7.22 17.78 11.69
CA THR A 328 -7.75 16.99 12.81
C THR A 328 -7.97 15.52 12.44
N THR A 329 -8.19 14.66 13.44
CA THR A 329 -8.63 13.27 13.22
C THR A 329 -9.83 13.17 12.29
N ASN A 330 -10.80 14.08 12.41
CA ASN A 330 -12.03 14.03 11.62
C ASN A 330 -11.77 14.31 10.14
N SER A 331 -10.94 15.32 9.86
CA SER A 331 -10.49 15.64 8.51
C SER A 331 -9.64 14.50 7.93
N MET A 332 -8.82 13.86 8.75
CA MET A 332 -8.04 12.70 8.33
C MET A 332 -8.93 11.47 8.04
N THR A 333 -10.01 11.27 8.80
CA THR A 333 -11.00 10.23 8.50
C THR A 333 -11.67 10.49 7.14
N ALA A 334 -11.96 11.76 6.83
CA ALA A 334 -12.50 12.17 5.52
C ALA A 334 -11.50 11.93 4.37
N VAL A 335 -10.20 12.15 4.60
CA VAL A 335 -9.13 11.78 3.66
C VAL A 335 -9.14 10.28 3.36
N VAL A 336 -9.26 9.44 4.39
CA VAL A 336 -9.31 7.98 4.21
C VAL A 336 -10.60 7.55 3.51
N GLU A 337 -11.75 8.15 3.86
CA GLU A 337 -13.02 7.95 3.15
C GLU A 337 -12.84 8.22 1.65
N ALA A 338 -12.32 9.39 1.31
CA ALA A 338 -12.11 9.81 -0.07
C ALA A 338 -11.15 8.87 -0.80
N SER A 339 -10.10 8.40 -0.12
CA SER A 339 -9.11 7.47 -0.67
C SER A 339 -9.75 6.13 -1.07
N ILE A 340 -10.62 5.56 -0.23
CA ILE A 340 -11.35 4.34 -0.60
C ILE A 340 -12.36 4.63 -1.71
N ARG A 341 -13.03 5.81 -1.66
CA ARG A 341 -14.00 6.23 -2.67
C ARG A 341 -13.39 6.39 -4.06
N LEU A 342 -12.06 6.54 -4.17
CA LEU A 342 -11.34 6.69 -5.44
C LEU A 342 -11.76 5.69 -6.52
N LYS A 343 -11.93 4.43 -6.11
CA LYS A 343 -12.28 3.34 -7.01
C LYS A 343 -13.61 2.67 -6.64
N LEU A 344 -14.38 3.21 -5.68
CA LEU A 344 -15.68 2.64 -5.28
C LEU A 344 -16.80 2.91 -6.30
N LYS A 345 -16.76 4.07 -6.98
CA LYS A 345 -17.79 4.48 -7.94
C LYS A 345 -17.38 4.08 -9.35
N LYS A 346 -17.92 2.97 -9.87
CA LYS A 346 -17.75 2.57 -11.29
C LYS A 346 -18.92 3.05 -12.18
N TYR A 347 -20.06 3.44 -11.59
CA TYR A 347 -21.34 3.62 -12.29
C TYR A 347 -22.09 4.91 -11.92
N PHE A 348 -21.48 6.09 -12.08
CA PHE A 348 -22.21 7.37 -11.91
C PHE A 348 -22.26 8.24 -13.17
N ASN A 349 -21.87 7.72 -14.33
CA ASN A 349 -22.13 8.36 -15.62
C ASN A 349 -23.09 7.46 -16.44
N LEU A 350 -24.35 7.41 -16.03
CA LEU A 350 -25.49 7.12 -16.90
C LEU A 350 -26.50 8.24 -16.72
#